data_AF-A0A1V5PA84-F1
#
_entry.id   AF-A0A1V5PA84-F1
#
_cell.length_a   1.000
_cell.length_b   1.000
_cell.length_c   1.000
_cell.angle_alpha   90.00
_cell.angle_beta   90.00
_cell.angle_gamma   90.00
#
_symmetry.space_group_name_H-M   'P 1'
#
loop_
_entity.id
_entity.type
_entity.pdbx_description
1 polymer ?
#
loop_
_entity_poly.entity_id
_entity_poly.type
_entity_poly.pdbx_seq_one_letter_code
_entity_poly.pdbx_strand_id
1 'polypeptide(L)'
;MRRFDEIFFVDLPFQREREEIFRIHLSKRHRDPRDFNLELLATNTDGFSGAEIEQIIISSLYDTLSDEVPFNTDLILKNTKEIIPLSVSMKEKIDNLREIAMNRFRMASVEPSLPVFSELDLRGIFRKD
;
A
#
# COMPACT_ATOMS: atom_id res chain seq x y z
N MET A 1 -12.12 2.33 30.93
CA MET A 1 -11.23 2.53 29.78
C MET A 1 -10.79 1.16 29.30
N ARG A 2 -11.38 0.63 28.21
CA ARG A 2 -10.97 -0.68 27.67
C ARG A 2 -9.56 -0.53 27.11
N ARG A 3 -8.69 -1.44 27.53
CA ARG A 3 -7.29 -1.55 27.14
C ARG A 3 -7.25 -1.92 25.65
N PHE A 4 -6.49 -1.20 24.84
CA PHE A 4 -6.12 -1.71 23.52
C PHE A 4 -5.15 -2.86 23.78
N ASP A 5 -5.60 -4.10 23.58
CA ASP A 5 -4.82 -5.28 23.96
C ASP A 5 -3.66 -5.55 22.97
N GLU A 6 -3.69 -4.96 21.77
CA GLU A 6 -2.62 -5.04 20.77
C GLU A 6 -2.43 -3.70 20.03
N ILE A 7 -1.17 -3.33 19.77
CA ILE A 7 -0.79 -2.19 18.93
C ILE A 7 -0.20 -2.76 17.63
N PHE A 8 -0.73 -2.28 16.50
CA PHE A 8 -0.30 -2.68 15.18
C PHE A 8 0.57 -1.61 14.53
N PHE A 9 1.61 -2.03 13.83
CA PHE A 9 2.37 -1.15 12.95
C PHE A 9 1.87 -1.32 11.52
N VAL A 10 1.46 -0.20 10.92
CA VAL A 10 1.03 -0.13 9.52
C VAL A 10 2.19 0.47 8.74
N ASP A 11 2.85 -0.35 7.92
CA ASP A 11 3.89 0.10 7.01
C ASP A 11 3.28 0.57 5.68
N LEU A 12 4.13 0.98 4.74
CA LEU A 12 3.76 1.25 3.36
C LEU A 12 3.22 -0.03 2.68
N PRO A 13 2.23 0.12 1.80
CA PRO A 13 1.57 -1.00 1.15
C PRO A 13 2.52 -1.74 0.20
N PHE A 14 2.44 -3.07 0.22
CA PHE A 14 3.04 -3.94 -0.79
C PHE A 14 2.34 -3.80 -2.14
N GLN A 15 2.94 -4.33 -3.21
CA GLN A 15 2.42 -4.21 -4.58
C GLN A 15 0.94 -4.60 -4.70
N ARG A 16 0.53 -5.77 -4.20
CA ARG A 16 -0.88 -6.22 -4.24
C ARG A 16 -1.82 -5.29 -3.47
N GLU A 17 -1.37 -4.73 -2.36
CA GLU A 17 -2.14 -3.76 -1.60
C GLU A 17 -2.28 -2.45 -2.38
N ARG A 18 -1.23 -2.02 -3.10
CA ARG A 18 -1.29 -0.85 -4.00
C ARG A 18 -2.24 -1.07 -5.19
N GLU A 19 -2.25 -2.25 -5.79
CA GLU A 19 -3.26 -2.61 -6.83
C GLU A 19 -4.67 -2.44 -6.28
N GLU A 20 -4.93 -2.92 -5.06
CA GLU A 20 -6.24 -2.80 -4.43
C GLU A 20 -6.58 -1.36 -4.05
N ILE A 21 -5.60 -0.58 -3.57
CA ILE A 21 -5.77 0.85 -3.33
C ILE A 21 -6.17 1.57 -4.63
N PHE A 22 -5.47 1.33 -5.74
CA PHE A 22 -5.86 1.88 -7.05
C PHE A 22 -7.29 1.49 -7.43
N ARG A 23 -7.63 0.19 -7.31
CA ARG A 23 -8.99 -0.31 -7.58
C ARG A 23 -10.05 0.45 -6.79
N ILE A 24 -9.83 0.62 -5.48
CA ILE A 24 -10.76 1.30 -4.57
C ILE A 24 -10.90 2.78 -4.97
N HIS A 25 -9.80 3.50 -5.18
CA HIS A 25 -9.86 4.93 -5.47
C HIS A 25 -10.40 5.25 -6.87
N LEU A 26 -10.15 4.40 -7.87
CA LEU A 26 -10.76 4.47 -9.20
C LEU A 26 -12.28 4.22 -9.12
N SER A 27 -12.70 3.15 -8.44
CA SER A 27 -14.12 2.79 -8.28
C SER A 27 -14.90 3.89 -7.55
N LYS A 28 -14.32 4.47 -6.48
CA LYS A 28 -14.90 5.61 -5.74
C LYS A 28 -15.18 6.83 -6.63
N ARG A 29 -14.52 6.93 -7.78
CA ARG A 29 -14.63 8.04 -8.75
C ARG A 29 -15.35 7.62 -10.03
N HIS A 30 -16.12 6.53 -9.96
CA HIS A 30 -16.93 6.01 -11.07
C HIS A 30 -16.10 5.64 -12.31
N ARG A 31 -14.87 5.17 -12.10
CA ARG A 31 -14.00 4.62 -13.15
C ARG A 31 -13.95 3.11 -12.98
N ASP A 32 -14.19 2.37 -14.06
CA ASP A 32 -14.11 0.91 -14.03
C ASP A 32 -12.63 0.51 -13.93
N PRO A 33 -12.19 -0.16 -12.85
CA PRO A 33 -10.79 -0.55 -12.70
C PRO A 33 -10.29 -1.46 -13.83
N ARG A 34 -11.18 -2.13 -14.57
CA ARG A 34 -10.82 -2.98 -15.71
C ARG A 34 -10.29 -2.19 -16.91
N ASP A 35 -10.54 -0.89 -16.96
CA ASP A 35 -10.03 0.00 -18.01
C ASP A 35 -8.58 0.44 -17.74
N PHE A 36 -7.99 0.03 -16.61
CA PHE A 36 -6.67 0.45 -16.16
C PHE A 36 -5.75 -0.74 -15.93
N ASN A 37 -4.46 -0.56 -16.23
CA ASN A 37 -3.45 -1.56 -15.91
C ASN A 37 -2.97 -1.36 -14.46
N LEU A 38 -3.70 -1.95 -13.50
CA LEU A 38 -3.43 -1.79 -12.07
C LEU A 38 -2.07 -2.35 -11.64
N GLU A 39 -1.65 -3.47 -12.25
CA GLU A 39 -0.34 -4.08 -11.98
C GLU A 39 0.79 -3.13 -12.36
N LEU A 40 0.71 -2.50 -13.54
CA LEU A 40 1.69 -1.52 -13.99
C LEU A 40 1.71 -0.29 -13.08
N LEU A 41 0.54 0.21 -12.68
CA LEU A 41 0.43 1.34 -11.75
C LEU A 41 1.07 1.01 -10.39
N ALA A 42 0.76 -0.16 -9.82
CA ALA A 42 1.31 -0.58 -8.54
C ALA A 42 2.82 -0.84 -8.58
N THR A 43 3.34 -1.30 -9.71
CA THR A 43 4.79 -1.49 -9.93
C THR A 43 5.52 -0.15 -9.95
N ASN A 44 4.92 0.88 -10.55
CA ASN A 44 5.53 2.21 -10.67
C ASN A 44 5.35 3.10 -9.43
N THR A 45 4.61 2.64 -8.42
CA THR A 45 4.34 3.38 -7.18
C THR A 45 4.95 2.68 -5.96
N ASP A 46 6.09 2.02 -6.15
CA ASP A 46 6.78 1.40 -5.03
C ASP A 46 7.21 2.42 -3.98
N GLY A 47 6.92 2.11 -2.72
CA GLY A 47 7.13 3.03 -1.60
C GLY A 47 6.14 4.20 -1.50
N PHE A 48 5.06 4.21 -2.29
CA PHE A 48 3.97 5.17 -2.12
C PHE A 48 3.01 4.72 -1.03
N SER A 49 2.52 5.67 -0.23
CA SER A 49 1.40 5.47 0.67
C SER A 49 0.06 5.46 -0.08
N GLY A 50 -0.99 4.97 0.57
CA GLY A 50 -2.34 5.02 0.00
C GLY A 50 -2.83 6.44 -0.27
N ALA A 51 -2.43 7.41 0.56
CA ALA A 51 -2.77 8.81 0.37
C ALA A 51 -2.11 9.40 -0.88
N GLU A 52 -0.86 9.06 -1.15
CA GLU A 52 -0.16 9.52 -2.37
C GLU A 52 -0.78 8.92 -3.63
N ILE A 53 -1.15 7.64 -3.60
CA ILE A 53 -1.88 6.99 -4.70
C ILE A 53 -3.22 7.70 -4.96
N GLU A 54 -3.95 8.03 -3.91
CA GLU A 54 -5.19 8.82 -4.04
C GLU A 54 -4.93 10.19 -4.68
N GLN A 55 -3.89 10.90 -4.24
CA GLN A 55 -3.56 12.21 -4.81
C GLN A 55 -3.19 12.11 -6.29
N ILE A 56 -2.45 11.09 -6.73
CA ILE A 56 -2.15 10.89 -8.16
C ILE A 56 -3.44 10.79 -8.98
N ILE A 57 -4.42 10.02 -8.50
CA ILE A 57 -5.71 9.84 -9.18
C ILE A 57 -6.46 11.18 -9.24
N ILE A 58 -6.47 11.94 -8.15
CA ILE A 58 -7.11 13.25 -8.09
C ILE A 58 -6.46 14.22 -9.07
N SER A 59 -5.13 14.36 -9.06
CA SER A 59 -4.40 15.24 -9.97
C SER A 59 -4.64 14.86 -11.43
N SER A 60 -4.58 13.57 -11.75
CA SER A 60 -4.83 13.07 -13.12
C SER A 60 -6.24 13.38 -13.62
N LEU A 61 -7.24 13.40 -12.73
CA LEU A 61 -8.59 13.83 -13.08
C LEU A 61 -8.67 15.34 -13.33
N TYR A 62 -7.93 16.15 -12.57
CA TYR A 62 -7.85 17.59 -12.83
C TYR A 62 -7.18 17.88 -14.17
N ASP A 63 -6.09 17.18 -14.51
CA ASP A 63 -5.42 17.31 -15.80
C ASP A 63 -6.37 16.99 -16.97
N THR A 64 -7.21 15.97 -16.82
CA THR A 64 -8.24 15.62 -17.81
C THR A 64 -9.21 16.78 -18.05
N LEU A 65 -9.57 17.53 -17.00
CA LEU A 65 -10.47 18.67 -17.09
C LEU A 65 -9.78 19.92 -17.65
N SER A 66 -8.49 20.10 -17.38
CA SER A 66 -7.70 21.26 -17.82
C SER A 66 -7.25 21.14 -19.27
N ASP A 67 -6.71 19.99 -19.64
CA ASP A 67 -5.92 19.82 -20.88
C ASP A 67 -6.67 18.99 -21.94
N GLU A 68 -7.94 18.65 -21.68
CA GLU A 68 -8.81 17.82 -22.54
C GLU A 68 -8.19 16.46 -22.91
N VAL A 69 -7.34 15.91 -22.05
CA VAL A 69 -6.69 14.61 -22.24
C VAL A 69 -7.54 13.47 -21.68
N PRO A 70 -7.51 12.26 -22.27
CA PRO A 70 -8.26 11.13 -21.74
C PRO A 70 -7.71 10.65 -20.39
N PHE A 71 -8.61 10.37 -19.44
CA PHE A 71 -8.25 9.76 -18.16
C PHE A 71 -7.96 8.25 -18.34
N ASN A 72 -6.69 7.89 -18.44
CA ASN A 72 -6.23 6.51 -18.68
C ASN A 72 -4.98 6.16 -17.85
N THR A 73 -4.47 4.94 -18.00
CA THR A 73 -3.28 4.45 -17.27
C THR A 73 -2.05 5.33 -17.52
N ASP A 74 -1.83 5.79 -18.75
CA ASP A 74 -0.65 6.58 -19.10
C ASP A 74 -0.64 7.95 -18.43
N LEU A 75 -1.80 8.60 -18.32
CA LEU A 75 -1.93 9.87 -17.61
C LEU A 75 -1.63 9.73 -16.11
N ILE A 76 -2.12 8.64 -15.51
CA ILE A 76 -1.85 8.33 -14.09
C ILE A 76 -0.33 8.09 -13.90
N LEU A 77 0.29 7.31 -14.78
CA LEU A 77 1.74 7.05 -14.74
C LEU A 77 2.58 8.32 -14.92
N LYS A 78 2.14 9.25 -15.77
CA LYS A 78 2.79 10.56 -15.91
C LYS A 78 2.78 11.29 -14.56
N ASN A 79 1.61 11.39 -13.93
CA ASN A 79 1.45 12.08 -12.65
C ASN A 79 2.23 11.43 -11.49
N THR A 80 2.45 10.12 -11.52
CA THR A 80 3.32 9.45 -10.55
C THR A 80 4.75 9.99 -10.56
N LYS A 81 5.29 10.36 -11.73
CA LYS A 81 6.67 10.82 -11.87
C LYS A 81 6.92 12.22 -11.31
N GLU A 82 5.86 12.98 -11.08
CA GLU A 82 5.92 14.33 -10.53
C GLU A 82 5.96 14.32 -8.99
N ILE A 83 5.82 13.15 -8.35
CA ILE A 83 5.77 13.00 -6.90
C ILE A 83 7.06 12.36 -6.39
N ILE A 84 7.67 12.99 -5.39
CA ILE A 84 8.70 12.36 -4.56
C ILE A 84 7.99 11.62 -3.42
N PRO A 85 8.04 10.28 -3.36
CA PRO A 85 7.27 9.52 -2.40
C PRO A 85 7.76 9.71 -0.96
N LEU A 86 6.87 9.47 0.00
CA LEU A 86 7.12 9.54 1.43
C LEU A 86 8.27 8.63 1.87
N SER A 87 8.36 7.43 1.29
CA SER A 87 9.46 6.48 1.50
C SER A 87 10.84 7.07 1.24
N VAL A 88 10.93 8.04 0.32
CA VAL A 88 12.18 8.71 -0.03
C VAL A 88 12.34 9.98 0.81
N SER A 89 11.34 10.86 0.81
CA SER A 89 11.42 12.17 1.49
C SER A 89 11.53 12.08 3.02
N MET A 90 10.98 11.02 3.62
CA MET A 90 10.97 10.78 5.07
C MET A 90 11.63 9.46 5.45
N LYS A 91 12.55 8.95 4.62
CA LYS A 91 13.21 7.65 4.78
C LYS A 91 13.71 7.39 6.20
N GLU A 92 14.53 8.30 6.75
CA GLU A 92 15.11 8.12 8.08
C GLU A 92 14.04 7.96 9.17
N LYS A 93 12.95 8.74 9.09
CA LYS A 93 11.86 8.65 10.06
C LYS A 93 11.11 7.32 9.93
N ILE A 94 10.86 6.87 8.71
CA ILE A 94 10.19 5.59 8.44
C ILE A 94 11.05 4.43 8.96
N ASP A 95 12.35 4.44 8.69
CA ASP A 95 13.26 3.39 9.15
C ASP A 95 13.32 3.33 10.68
N ASN A 96 13.42 4.48 11.35
CA ASN A 96 13.35 4.55 12.82
C ASN A 96 12.03 3.97 13.36
N LEU A 97 10.90 4.24 12.71
CA LEU A 97 9.61 3.68 13.11
C LEU A 97 9.55 2.16 12.91
N ARG A 98 10.10 1.65 11.81
CA ARG A 98 10.21 0.20 11.54
C ARG A 98 11.05 -0.49 12.60
N GLU A 99 12.20 0.08 12.96
CA GLU A 99 13.06 -0.47 14.03
C GLU A 99 12.35 -0.54 15.38
N ILE A 100 11.60 0.51 15.74
CA ILE A 100 10.78 0.52 16.96
C ILE A 100 9.69 -0.57 16.89
N ALA A 101 9.07 -0.75 15.72
CA ALA A 101 7.98 -1.68 15.53
C ALA A 101 8.41 -3.15 15.62
N MET A 102 9.55 -3.51 15.03
CA MET A 102 10.04 -4.90 14.96
C MET A 102 10.12 -5.61 16.32
N ASN A 103 10.35 -4.85 17.40
CA ASN A 103 10.50 -5.42 18.75
C ASN A 103 9.28 -5.20 19.66
N ARG A 104 8.26 -4.47 19.21
CA ARG A 104 7.21 -3.94 20.10
C ARG A 104 5.79 -4.12 19.59
N PHE A 105 5.59 -4.25 18.27
CA PHE A 105 4.26 -4.21 17.66
C PHE A 105 4.06 -5.36 16.67
N ARG A 106 2.79 -5.69 16.44
CA ARG A 106 2.40 -6.65 15.42
C ARG A 106 2.30 -5.93 14.07
N MET A 107 2.87 -6.50 13.02
CA MET A 107 2.72 -5.95 11.67
C MET A 107 1.27 -6.11 11.21
N ALA A 108 0.67 -5.05 10.67
CA ALA A 108 -0.68 -5.09 10.10
C ALA A 108 -0.71 -5.82 8.74
N SER A 109 0.39 -5.69 7.99
CA SER A 109 0.59 -6.32 6.69
C SER A 109 1.83 -7.20 6.75
N VAL A 110 1.75 -8.40 6.16
CA VAL A 110 2.88 -9.30 5.96
C VAL A 110 3.07 -9.49 4.46
N GLU A 111 4.32 -9.54 4.01
CA GLU A 111 4.63 -9.77 2.61
C GLU A 111 4.00 -11.11 2.18
N PRO A 112 3.14 -11.15 1.14
CA PRO A 112 2.37 -12.34 0.78
C PRO A 112 3.21 -13.56 0.34
N SER A 113 4.53 -13.40 0.18
CA SER A 113 5.47 -14.41 -0.30
C SER A 113 6.00 -15.34 0.79
N LEU A 114 5.82 -15.03 2.08
CA LEU A 114 6.17 -15.93 3.18
C LEU A 114 4.95 -16.75 3.60
N PRO A 115 5.03 -18.09 3.63
CA PRO A 115 3.94 -18.89 4.18
C PRO A 115 3.72 -18.43 5.61
N VAL A 116 2.51 -17.93 5.88
CA VAL A 116 2.01 -17.71 7.24
C VAL A 116 2.27 -19.02 7.98
N PHE A 117 3.13 -19.01 9.01
CA PHE A 117 3.31 -20.17 9.87
C PHE A 117 1.92 -20.54 10.40
N SER A 118 1.30 -21.55 9.77
CA SER A 118 -0.01 -22.05 10.16
C SER A 118 0.10 -22.65 11.55
N GLU A 119 -0.94 -22.47 12.36
CA GLU A 119 -1.09 -22.91 13.77
C GLU A 119 -0.98 -24.44 14.03
N LEU A 120 -0.31 -25.19 13.15
CA LEU A 120 -0.10 -26.63 13.24
C LEU A 120 1.22 -27.03 13.94
N ASP A 121 2.14 -26.11 14.20
CA ASP A 121 3.48 -26.47 14.73
C ASP A 121 3.59 -26.46 16.27
N LEU A 122 2.51 -26.12 17.00
CA LEU A 122 2.50 -26.13 18.47
C LEU A 122 2.04 -27.46 19.09
N ARG A 123 1.69 -28.47 18.28
CA ARG A 123 1.23 -29.78 18.80
C ARG A 123 2.32 -30.85 18.88
N GLY A 124 3.53 -30.57 18.40
CA GLY A 124 4.63 -31.54 18.35
C GLY A 124 5.58 -31.57 19.56
N ILE A 125 5.57 -30.55 20.42
CA ILE A 125 6.69 -30.33 21.36
C ILE A 125 6.42 -30.82 22.80
N PHE A 126 5.18 -31.24 23.14
CA PHE A 126 4.91 -31.83 24.46
C PHE A 126 3.93 -33.01 24.38
N ARG A 127 4.46 -34.21 24.17
CA ARG A 127 4.01 -35.40 24.91
C ARG A 127 5.22 -36.15 25.44
N LYS A 128 5.50 -35.86 26.70
CA LYS A 128 6.22 -36.72 27.62
C LYS A 128 5.19 -37.74 28.11
N ASP A 129 5.44 -39.00 27.82
CA ASP A 129 5.22 -40.19 28.66
C ASP A 129 5.75 -41.42 27.90
#